data_AF-A0AA40KWI4-F1
#
_entry.id   AF-A0AA40KWI4-F1
#
_cell.length_a   1.000
_cell.length_b   1.000
_cell.length_c   1.000
_cell.angle_alpha   90.00
_cell.angle_beta   90.00
_cell.angle_gamma   90.00
#
_symmetry.space_group_name_H-M   'P 1'
#
loop_
_entity.id
_entity.type
_entity.pdbx_description
1 polymer ?
#
loop_
_entity_poly.entity_id
_entity_poly.type
_entity_poly.pdbx_seq_one_letter_code
_entity_poly.pdbx_strand_id
1 'polypeptide(L)'
;MFRSSVMIAATTLAIAVPKMVPLLSLLAALSMTTIMLLIPILIETATKWEQATRFLFAKNIGIFLIWVLLLISGSIESVLSIVREYGDVKEKGC
;
A
#
# COMPACT_ATOMS: atom_id res chain seq x y z
N MET A 1 -11.37 11.90 -14.88
CA MET A 1 -11.62 10.54 -14.35
C MET A 1 -10.76 10.23 -13.13
N PHE A 2 -9.43 10.38 -13.16
CA PHE A 2 -8.53 10.07 -12.03
C PHE A 2 -8.84 10.76 -10.68
N ARG A 3 -9.39 11.99 -10.70
CA ARG A 3 -9.72 12.74 -9.46
C ARG A 3 -10.78 12.05 -8.61
N SER A 4 -11.80 11.47 -9.23
CA SER A 4 -12.89 10.81 -8.52
C SER A 4 -12.41 9.50 -7.87
N SER A 5 -11.54 8.76 -8.55
CA SER A 5 -10.97 7.51 -8.04
C SER A 5 -10.15 7.72 -6.78
N VAL A 6 -9.32 8.77 -6.75
CA VAL A 6 -8.56 9.17 -5.56
C VAL A 6 -9.48 9.53 -4.40
N MET A 7 -10.56 10.28 -4.66
CA MET A 7 -11.50 10.65 -3.62
C MET A 7 -12.23 9.43 -3.05
N ILE A 8 -12.69 8.52 -3.90
CA ILE A 8 -13.38 7.28 -3.45
C ILE A 8 -12.44 6.41 -2.61
N ALA A 9 -11.18 6.26 -3.04
CA ALA A 9 -10.17 5.52 -2.29
C ALA A 9 -9.88 6.17 -0.92
N ALA A 10 -9.70 7.49 -0.88
CA ALA A 10 -9.45 8.23 0.36
C ALA A 10 -10.65 8.16 1.33
N THR A 11 -11.87 8.25 0.82
CA THR A 11 -13.08 8.18 1.64
C THR A 11 -13.27 6.78 2.23
N THR A 12 -13.03 5.73 1.43
CA THR A 12 -13.09 4.33 1.89
C THR A 12 -12.04 4.05 2.99
N LEU A 13 -10.83 4.58 2.82
CA LEU A 13 -9.77 4.49 3.83
C LEU A 13 -10.14 5.22 5.12
N ALA A 14 -10.72 6.41 5.02
CA ALA A 14 -11.15 7.22 6.17
C ALA A 14 -12.29 6.56 6.97
N ILE A 15 -13.18 5.82 6.30
CA ILE A 15 -14.25 5.05 6.96
C ILE A 15 -13.68 3.82 7.67
N ALA A 16 -12.69 3.15 7.08
CA ALA A 16 -12.09 1.94 7.65
C ALA A 16 -11.18 2.23 8.86
N VAL A 17 -10.50 3.37 8.88
CA VAL A 17 -9.57 3.73 9.97
C VAL A 17 -9.84 5.18 10.44
N PRO A 18 -10.44 5.38 11.62
CA PRO A 18 -10.74 6.72 12.14
C PRO A 18 -9.51 7.49 12.66
N LYS A 19 -8.31 6.86 12.70
CA LYS A 19 -7.06 7.47 13.17
C LYS A 19 -6.16 7.84 11.98
N MET A 20 -5.82 9.13 11.87
CA MET A 20 -5.09 9.70 10.72
C MET A 20 -3.62 9.25 10.63
N VAL A 21 -2.95 8.96 11.76
CA VAL A 21 -1.51 8.64 11.79
C VAL A 21 -1.20 7.28 11.14
N PRO A 22 -1.89 6.18 11.49
CA PRO A 22 -1.74 4.88 10.83
C PRO A 22 -2.07 4.88 9.32
N LEU A 23 -2.94 5.77 8.87
CA LEU A 23 -3.32 5.91 7.46
C LEU A 23 -2.24 6.59 6.63
N LEU A 24 -1.63 7.65 7.17
CA LEU A 24 -0.55 8.39 6.52
C LEU A 24 0.67 7.51 6.25
N SER A 25 1.06 6.66 7.21
CA SER A 25 2.19 5.73 7.03
C SER A 25 1.89 4.65 5.98
N LEU A 26 0.66 4.13 5.97
CA LEU A 26 0.22 3.13 4.98
C LEU A 26 0.15 3.73 3.57
N LEU A 27 -0.39 4.95 3.43
CA LEU A 27 -0.45 5.67 2.15
C LEU A 27 0.95 6.07 1.66
N ALA A 28 1.85 6.50 2.56
CA ALA A 28 3.23 6.80 2.23
C ALA A 28 3.99 5.56 1.77
N ALA A 29 3.85 4.42 2.47
CA ALA A 29 4.42 3.15 2.07
C ALA A 29 3.88 2.69 0.72
N LEU A 30 2.56 2.76 0.50
CA LEU A 30 1.92 2.44 -0.78
C LEU A 30 2.44 3.31 -1.93
N SER A 31 2.49 4.62 -1.72
CA SER A 31 2.93 5.56 -2.77
C SER A 31 4.41 5.43 -3.08
N MET A 32 5.29 5.31 -2.08
CA MET A 32 6.73 5.10 -2.28
C MET A 32 7.02 3.77 -2.97
N THR A 33 6.37 2.69 -2.55
CA THR A 33 6.57 1.36 -3.17
C THR A 33 6.02 1.32 -4.58
N THR A 34 4.90 2.01 -4.84
CA THR A 34 4.39 2.18 -6.20
C THR A 34 5.39 2.95 -7.05
N ILE A 35 5.94 4.10 -6.61
CA ILE A 35 6.90 4.84 -7.43
C ILE A 35 8.20 4.04 -7.65
N MET A 36 8.71 3.38 -6.61
CA MET A 36 9.97 2.64 -6.66
C MET A 36 9.89 1.35 -7.49
N LEU A 37 8.76 0.63 -7.46
CA LEU A 37 8.59 -0.64 -8.20
C LEU A 37 7.81 -0.50 -9.52
N LEU A 38 6.86 0.43 -9.63
CA LEU A 38 6.04 0.61 -10.83
C LEU A 38 6.86 1.19 -11.99
N ILE A 39 7.83 2.07 -11.73
CA ILE A 39 8.70 2.64 -12.77
C ILE A 39 9.50 1.54 -13.51
N PRO A 40 10.27 0.66 -12.83
CA PRO A 40 11.01 -0.40 -13.54
C PRO A 40 10.08 -1.41 -14.22
N ILE A 41 8.91 -1.71 -13.65
CA ILE A 41 7.88 -2.55 -14.30
C ILE A 41 7.36 -1.91 -15.57
N LEU A 42 6.98 -0.63 -15.54
CA LEU A 42 6.43 0.06 -16.69
C LEU A 42 7.47 0.15 -17.80
N ILE A 43 8.73 0.41 -17.47
CA ILE A 43 9.82 0.41 -18.43
C ILE A 43 10.02 -0.99 -19.03
N GLU A 44 10.09 -2.05 -18.23
CA GLU A 44 10.22 -3.41 -18.76
C GLU A 44 9.03 -3.84 -19.62
N THR A 45 7.81 -3.49 -19.20
CA THR A 45 6.57 -3.86 -19.90
C THR A 45 6.42 -3.11 -21.21
N ALA A 46 6.75 -1.81 -21.23
CA ALA A 46 6.69 -1.00 -22.44
C ALA A 46 7.81 -1.35 -23.43
N THR A 47 9.03 -1.64 -22.95
CA THR A 47 10.18 -1.92 -23.82
C THR A 47 10.19 -3.36 -24.35
N LYS A 48 9.65 -4.35 -23.62
CA LYS A 48 9.64 -5.76 -24.07
C LYS A 48 8.27 -6.27 -24.55
N TRP A 49 7.37 -5.38 -24.95
CA TRP A 49 6.04 -5.78 -25.43
C TRP A 49 6.11 -6.75 -26.63
N GLU A 50 7.07 -6.56 -27.53
CA GLU A 50 7.21 -7.36 -28.75
C GLU A 50 7.72 -8.79 -28.48
N GLN A 51 8.40 -9.03 -27.35
CA GLN A 51 8.99 -10.31 -26.98
C GLN A 51 8.29 -10.91 -25.76
N ALA A 52 6.99 -11.17 -25.92
CA ALA A 52 6.09 -11.72 -24.90
C ALA A 52 6.55 -13.11 -24.39
N THR A 53 7.53 -13.11 -23.48
CA THR A 53 8.11 -14.31 -22.90
C THR A 53 7.47 -14.57 -21.53
N ARG A 54 7.07 -15.82 -21.25
CA ARG A 54 6.48 -16.26 -19.95
C ARG A 54 7.28 -15.82 -18.71
N PHE A 55 8.58 -15.58 -18.88
CA PHE A 55 9.49 -15.07 -17.85
C PHE A 55 9.20 -13.63 -17.39
N LEU A 56 8.76 -12.75 -18.30
CA LEU A 56 8.34 -11.38 -17.96
C LEU A 56 7.06 -11.39 -17.12
N PHE A 57 6.11 -12.26 -17.48
CA PHE A 57 4.86 -12.41 -16.73
C PHE A 57 5.10 -12.94 -15.31
N ALA A 58 6.01 -13.91 -15.16
CA ALA A 58 6.46 -14.40 -13.86
C ALA A 58 7.16 -13.32 -13.04
N LYS A 59 7.99 -12.47 -13.66
CA LYS A 59 8.60 -11.33 -12.98
C LYS A 59 7.56 -10.33 -12.49
N ASN A 60 6.56 -10.02 -13.33
CA ASN A 60 5.48 -9.11 -12.98
C ASN A 60 4.64 -9.65 -11.80
N ILE A 61 4.39 -10.97 -11.76
CA ILE A 61 3.72 -11.64 -10.62
C ILE A 61 4.56 -11.54 -9.34
N GLY A 62 5.89 -11.70 -9.43
CA GLY A 62 6.78 -11.62 -8.29
C GLY A 62 6.81 -10.22 -7.68
N ILE A 63 6.80 -9.19 -8.53
CA ILE A 63 6.78 -7.81 -8.07
C ILE A 63 5.40 -7.44 -7.47
N PHE A 64 4.32 -7.97 -8.03
CA PHE A 64 2.99 -7.85 -7.43
C PHE A 64 2.92 -8.48 -6.03
N LEU A 65 3.54 -9.65 -5.83
CA LEU A 65 3.63 -10.28 -4.51
C LEU A 65 4.43 -9.42 -3.51
N ILE A 66 5.55 -8.84 -3.93
CA ILE A 66 6.34 -7.93 -3.10
C ILE A 66 5.51 -6.70 -2.70
N TRP A 67 4.74 -6.14 -3.64
CA TRP A 67 3.83 -5.03 -3.36
C TRP A 67 2.77 -5.40 -2.32
N VAL A 68 2.15 -6.58 -2.43
CA VAL A 68 1.18 -7.08 -1.43
C VAL A 68 1.83 -7.30 -0.06
N LEU A 69 3.04 -7.84 0.01
CA LEU A 69 3.76 -8.03 1.28
C LEU A 69 4.07 -6.69 1.96
N LEU A 70 4.51 -5.69 1.20
CA LEU A 70 4.74 -4.32 1.70
C LEU A 70 3.45 -3.69 2.22
N LEU A 71 2.33 -3.93 1.53
CA LEU A 71 1.01 -3.48 1.96
C LEU A 71 0.61 -4.14 3.29
N ILE A 72 0.78 -5.46 3.42
CA ILE A 72 0.53 -6.20 4.66
C ILE A 72 1.39 -5.68 5.81
N SER A 73 2.70 -5.48 5.60
CA SER A 73 3.58 -4.89 6.61
C SER A 73 3.12 -3.49 7.04
N GLY A 74 2.72 -2.65 6.08
CA GLY A 74 2.16 -1.33 6.37
C GLY A 74 0.86 -1.39 7.18
N SER A 75 -0.02 -2.35 6.87
CA SER A 75 -1.25 -2.61 7.63
C SER A 75 -0.98 -3.09 9.05
N ILE A 76 0.02 -3.96 9.26
CA ILE A 76 0.39 -4.46 10.59
C ILE A 76 0.88 -3.33 11.49
N GLU A 77 1.78 -2.47 11.00
CA GLU A 77 2.22 -1.26 11.74
C GLU A 77 1.03 -0.35 12.07
N SER A 78 0.11 -0.19 11.11
CA SER A 78 -1.12 0.59 11.28
C SER A 78 -1.97 0.04 12.45
N VAL A 79 -2.21 -1.27 12.47
CA VAL A 79 -3.00 -1.96 13.51
C VAL A 79 -2.27 -1.98 14.86
N LEU A 80 -0.95 -2.22 14.87
CA LEU A 80 -0.14 -2.22 16.09
C LEU A 80 -0.15 -0.84 16.77
N SER A 81 -0.09 0.23 15.99
CA SER A 81 -0.22 1.60 16.51
C SER A 81 -1.59 1.85 17.13
N ILE A 82 -2.68 1.38 16.50
CA ILE A 82 -4.04 1.50 17.06
C ILE A 82 -4.15 0.75 18.38
N VAL A 83 -3.64 -0.50 18.46
CA VAL A 83 -3.71 -1.31 19.67
C VAL A 83 -2.90 -0.70 20.82
N ARG A 84 -1.72 -0.13 20.54
CA ARG A 84 -0.93 0.57 21.58
C ARG A 84 -1.66 1.81 22.10
N GLU A 85 -2.21 2.62 21.21
CA GLU A 85 -2.91 3.85 21.58
C GLU A 85 -4.19 3.55 22.38
N TYR A 86 -4.98 2.56 21.96
CA TYR A 86 -6.19 2.14 22.70
C TYR A 86 -5.87 1.33 23.96
N GLY A 87 -4.74 0.63 24.00
CA GLY A 87 -4.24 -0.10 25.17
C GLY A 87 -3.85 0.85 26.30
N ASP A 88 -3.14 1.95 25.99
CA ASP A 88 -2.72 2.96 26.97
C ASP A 88 -3.91 3.70 27.59
N VAL A 89 -4.98 3.93 26.83
CA VAL A 89 -6.22 4.59 27.31
C VAL A 89 -6.92 3.79 28.41
N LYS A 90 -6.70 2.48 28.52
CA LYS A 90 -7.32 1.67 29.57
C LYS A 90 -6.61 1.80 30.94
N GLU A 91 -5.39 2.33 31.00
CA GLU A 91 -4.60 2.42 32.24
C GLU A 91 -4.68 3.78 32.93
N LYS A 92 -5.14 4.85 32.25
CA LYS A 92 -5.31 6.20 32.85
C LYS A 92 -6.72 6.48 33.39
N GLY A 93 -7.51 5.42 33.58
CA GLY A 93 -8.81 5.46 34.24
C GLY A 93 -8.74 4.86 35.65
N CYS A 94 -7.96 5.46 36.54
CA CYS A 94 -8.06 5.32 37.99
C CYS A 94 -7.74 6.67 38.62
#